data_AF-A0A928GZV3-F1
#
_entry.id   AF-A0A928GZV3-F1
#
_cell.length_a   1.000
_cell.length_b   1.000
_cell.length_c   1.000
_cell.angle_alpha   90.00
_cell.angle_beta   90.00
_cell.angle_gamma   90.00
#
_symmetry.space_group_name_H-M   'P 1'
#
loop_
_entity.id
_entity.type
_entity.pdbx_description
1 polymer ?
#
loop_
_entity_poly.entity_id
_entity_poly.type
_entity_poly.pdbx_seq_one_letter_code
_entity_poly.pdbx_strand_id
1 'polypeptide(L)'
;MADLQDWSWRAANAPPGSGWTENVLSGAEFQIPLELYCFYSGSELGSDGFPRNGSLWEDGSSEGEGACSLFDVTGKNDSLALLVTPESGNGVWKIIRQQDRIEFLPSAGQWKIKVYAGNEPDWQYHPFPFLDLPETDSRTRHAFVRGLLDFLAGTRRSPANGVVFQSPQTSIGKGYSGDGIPDTFFQFCSAYRHLSEPRKAYFRSQLDWLGNHLRFDGCVPWGGCRQDVPYYHVWKRPDCGMFFDGNGLWLEMQRLLYRIDKIIPDPEKVIRAADFYLHYMTENGLVAAESKQRGCEWADLLQNGWHSSLVNVIAYRGLDAAAELMAVCNQPELSDRYRRSAARLKTAFNLPLEQYGLFTGRGFADWRDPDGKVHPLWRIDTHMLAILWNVIEPDKIEPVMQYFTEKYFADEPAVPAPYLLDGAWYDEQHDDMLENTRTYGCGTASMPGRMAGPMIAALRKLGRNDVADHIFDLTVGLSNREQALWEYYDRSGKGYGAKSYIEHALTPLYAWELTEINKTEVKP
;
A
#
# COMPACT_ATOMS: atom_id res chain seq x y z
N MET A 1 9.17 -19.93 -35.94
CA MET A 1 9.28 -19.09 -34.74
C MET A 1 10.74 -18.66 -34.61
N ALA A 2 10.99 -17.37 -34.39
CA ALA A 2 12.32 -16.94 -33.97
C ALA A 2 12.51 -17.34 -32.50
N ASP A 3 13.62 -18.00 -32.17
CA ASP A 3 13.88 -18.47 -30.81
C ASP A 3 14.54 -17.34 -30.01
N LEU A 4 13.83 -16.84 -29.01
CA LEU A 4 14.28 -15.78 -28.10
C LEU A 4 15.45 -16.24 -27.20
N GLN A 5 15.73 -17.55 -27.11
CA GLN A 5 16.89 -18.07 -26.35
C GLN A 5 18.25 -17.61 -26.91
N ASP A 6 18.37 -17.35 -28.23
CA ASP A 6 19.60 -16.75 -28.79
C ASP A 6 19.71 -15.25 -28.42
N TRP A 7 18.59 -14.59 -28.13
CA TRP A 7 18.56 -13.16 -27.83
C TRP A 7 18.80 -12.87 -26.35
N SER A 8 18.30 -13.72 -25.46
CA SER A 8 18.63 -13.68 -24.03
C SER A 8 20.12 -13.88 -23.78
N TRP A 9 20.76 -14.78 -24.54
CA TRP A 9 22.22 -14.96 -24.48
C TRP A 9 22.99 -13.69 -24.88
N ARG A 10 22.56 -12.98 -25.93
CA ARG A 10 23.22 -11.73 -26.36
C ARG A 10 23.01 -10.58 -25.37
N ALA A 11 21.83 -10.47 -24.78
CA ALA A 11 21.53 -9.46 -23.76
C ALA A 11 22.29 -9.74 -22.45
N ALA A 12 22.33 -10.99 -21.99
CA ALA A 12 23.02 -11.38 -20.75
C ALA A 12 24.55 -11.24 -20.82
N ASN A 13 25.13 -11.24 -22.03
CA ASN A 13 26.57 -11.04 -22.25
C ASN A 13 26.94 -9.61 -22.65
N ALA A 14 25.98 -8.69 -22.72
CA ALA A 14 26.26 -7.27 -22.91
C ALA A 14 26.83 -6.68 -21.59
N PRO A 15 27.92 -5.91 -21.63
CA PRO A 15 28.41 -5.21 -20.44
C PRO A 15 27.30 -4.40 -19.73
N PRO A 16 27.27 -4.36 -18.39
CA PRO A 16 26.34 -3.50 -17.66
C PRO A 16 26.45 -2.04 -18.16
N GLY A 17 25.32 -1.47 -18.61
CA GLY A 17 25.27 -0.12 -19.17
C GLY A 17 25.62 0.01 -20.66
N SER A 18 25.93 -1.07 -21.38
CA SER A 18 26.20 -1.03 -22.82
C SER A 18 25.04 -1.60 -23.65
N GLY A 19 24.03 -0.78 -23.90
CA GLY A 19 23.17 -0.90 -25.10
C GLY A 19 22.15 -2.05 -25.12
N TRP A 20 20.90 -1.69 -25.33
CA TRP A 20 19.82 -2.59 -25.74
C TRP A 20 20.17 -3.30 -27.07
N THR A 21 19.59 -4.47 -27.29
CA THR A 21 19.55 -5.08 -28.64
C THR A 21 18.19 -4.79 -29.28
N GLU A 22 18.16 -4.12 -30.44
CA GLU A 22 16.93 -3.89 -31.23
C GLU A 22 16.88 -4.88 -32.39
N ASN A 23 15.75 -5.55 -32.53
CA ASN A 23 15.44 -6.40 -33.66
C ASN A 23 14.11 -5.97 -34.28
N VAL A 24 14.02 -6.01 -35.61
CA VAL A 24 12.77 -5.73 -36.34
C VAL A 24 12.14 -7.07 -36.75
N LEU A 25 10.89 -7.30 -36.35
CA LEU A 25 10.07 -8.43 -36.74
C LEU A 25 9.00 -7.99 -37.74
N SER A 26 8.81 -8.76 -38.82
CA SER A 26 7.71 -8.59 -39.76
C SER A 26 6.61 -9.62 -39.50
N GLY A 27 5.56 -9.22 -38.78
CA GLY A 27 4.31 -9.99 -38.61
C GLY A 27 4.44 -11.43 -38.10
N ALA A 28 5.55 -11.79 -37.46
CA ALA A 28 5.79 -13.14 -36.98
C ALA A 28 5.48 -13.25 -35.49
N GLU A 29 4.66 -14.24 -35.13
CA GLU A 29 4.45 -14.69 -33.76
C GLU A 29 5.79 -15.08 -33.13
N PHE A 30 5.99 -14.73 -31.87
CA PHE A 30 7.19 -15.10 -31.13
C PHE A 30 6.88 -15.52 -29.69
N GLN A 31 7.71 -16.42 -29.16
CA GLN A 31 7.54 -16.97 -27.83
C GLN A 31 8.31 -16.13 -26.81
N ILE A 32 7.60 -15.50 -25.89
CA ILE A 32 8.15 -14.75 -24.77
C ILE A 32 8.67 -15.73 -23.71
N PRO A 33 9.84 -15.47 -23.09
CA PRO A 33 10.30 -16.21 -21.92
C PRO A 33 9.25 -16.27 -20.80
N LEU A 34 9.07 -17.44 -20.18
CA LEU A 34 8.01 -17.69 -19.19
C LEU A 34 8.06 -16.78 -17.97
N GLU A 35 9.25 -16.29 -17.63
CA GLU A 35 9.55 -15.34 -16.57
C GLU A 35 9.03 -13.92 -16.85
N LEU A 36 8.82 -13.55 -18.12
CA LEU A 36 8.30 -12.24 -18.53
C LEU A 36 6.77 -12.23 -18.63
N TYR A 37 6.12 -12.59 -17.53
CA TYR A 37 4.66 -12.71 -17.50
C TYR A 37 3.94 -11.43 -17.08
N CYS A 38 4.66 -10.42 -16.58
CA CYS A 38 4.11 -9.09 -16.34
C CYS A 38 4.27 -8.25 -17.60
N PHE A 39 3.19 -7.59 -18.02
CA PHE A 39 3.22 -6.73 -19.20
C PHE A 39 2.47 -5.43 -18.97
N TYR A 40 2.88 -4.40 -19.69
CA TYR A 40 2.32 -3.06 -19.64
C TYR A 40 2.26 -2.43 -21.03
N SER A 41 1.12 -1.88 -21.41
CA SER A 41 0.88 -1.43 -22.78
C SER A 41 0.35 -0.02 -22.95
N GLY A 42 0.49 0.82 -21.94
CA GLY A 42 0.05 2.22 -21.99
C GLY A 42 -0.98 2.61 -20.92
N SER A 43 -1.30 3.89 -20.92
CA SER A 43 -2.21 4.54 -19.97
C SER A 43 -3.69 4.25 -20.23
N GLU A 44 -4.02 3.72 -21.41
CA GLU A 44 -5.39 3.56 -21.87
C GLU A 44 -6.15 2.47 -21.10
N LEU A 45 -7.46 2.63 -21.11
CA LEU A 45 -8.40 1.62 -20.65
C LEU A 45 -8.90 0.82 -21.86
N GLY A 46 -9.22 -0.45 -21.65
CA GLY A 46 -9.94 -1.30 -22.59
C GLY A 46 -11.34 -0.75 -22.86
N SER A 47 -12.01 -1.32 -23.85
CA SER A 47 -13.42 -1.02 -24.14
C SER A 47 -14.35 -1.33 -22.97
N ASP A 48 -13.90 -2.15 -22.02
CA ASP A 48 -14.58 -2.48 -20.79
C ASP A 48 -14.30 -1.46 -19.66
N GLY A 49 -13.48 -0.44 -19.91
CA GLY A 49 -13.10 0.57 -18.93
C GLY A 49 -11.95 0.15 -18.00
N PHE A 50 -11.24 -0.95 -18.29
CA PHE A 50 -10.20 -1.48 -17.42
C PHE A 50 -8.78 -1.26 -17.96
N PRO A 51 -7.79 -1.12 -17.08
CA PRO A 51 -6.38 -1.29 -17.41
C PRO A 51 -6.06 -2.36 -18.47
N ARG A 52 -5.42 -2.00 -19.61
CA ARG A 52 -4.96 -2.97 -20.64
C ARG A 52 -3.64 -3.70 -20.29
N ASN A 53 -3.17 -3.59 -19.05
CA ASN A 53 -1.94 -4.20 -18.56
C ASN A 53 -2.25 -5.23 -17.48
N GLY A 54 -1.31 -6.12 -17.20
CA GLY A 54 -1.51 -7.09 -16.14
C GLY A 54 -0.42 -8.13 -16.10
N SER A 55 -0.76 -9.26 -15.51
CA SER A 55 0.17 -10.36 -15.33
C SER A 55 -0.49 -11.68 -15.69
N LEU A 56 0.15 -12.47 -16.56
CA LEU A 56 -0.32 -13.77 -17.02
C LEU A 56 0.27 -14.87 -16.14
N TRP A 57 -0.35 -15.09 -14.99
CA TRP A 57 0.10 -16.13 -14.06
C TRP A 57 -0.50 -17.50 -14.35
N GLU A 58 -1.72 -17.49 -14.87
CA GLU A 58 -2.49 -18.67 -15.26
C GLU A 58 -2.69 -18.64 -16.78
N ASP A 59 -3.07 -19.79 -17.34
CA ASP A 59 -3.40 -19.88 -18.76
C ASP A 59 -4.52 -18.91 -19.12
N GLY A 60 -4.33 -18.18 -20.21
CA GLY A 60 -5.23 -17.10 -20.58
C GLY A 60 -4.68 -16.26 -21.71
N SER A 61 -5.38 -15.17 -22.03
CA SER A 61 -4.91 -14.23 -23.04
C SER A 61 -5.27 -12.80 -22.68
N SER A 62 -4.42 -11.88 -23.11
CA SER A 62 -4.66 -10.44 -23.06
C SER A 62 -4.46 -9.83 -24.44
N GLU A 63 -5.20 -8.77 -24.74
CA GLU A 63 -5.13 -8.06 -26.01
C GLU A 63 -4.92 -6.57 -25.73
N GLY A 64 -4.17 -5.90 -26.59
CA GLY A 64 -3.94 -4.46 -26.49
C GLY A 64 -3.43 -3.85 -27.77
N GLU A 65 -3.03 -2.58 -27.69
CA GLU A 65 -2.73 -1.73 -28.83
C GLU A 65 -1.50 -0.87 -28.52
N GLY A 66 -0.71 -0.56 -29.54
CA GLY A 66 0.51 0.23 -29.40
C GLY A 66 1.69 -0.56 -28.82
N ALA A 67 2.54 0.16 -28.09
CA ALA A 67 3.73 -0.41 -27.46
C ALA A 67 3.34 -1.30 -26.27
N CYS A 68 4.01 -2.45 -26.12
CA CYS A 68 3.87 -3.37 -25.02
C CYS A 68 5.23 -3.67 -24.41
N SER A 69 5.35 -3.47 -23.11
CA SER A 69 6.55 -3.78 -22.35
C SER A 69 6.31 -5.01 -21.51
N LEU A 70 7.28 -5.92 -21.46
CA LEU A 70 7.23 -7.14 -20.66
C LEU A 70 8.42 -7.18 -19.73
N PHE A 71 8.21 -7.64 -18.50
CA PHE A 71 9.21 -7.57 -17.44
C PHE A 71 9.26 -8.85 -16.66
N ASP A 72 10.47 -9.21 -16.26
CA ASP A 72 10.71 -10.23 -15.26
C ASP A 72 10.46 -9.63 -13.88
N VAL A 73 9.53 -10.22 -13.12
CA VAL A 73 9.34 -9.86 -11.70
C VAL A 73 9.86 -10.95 -10.75
N THR A 74 10.63 -11.90 -11.29
CA THR A 74 11.35 -12.94 -10.53
C THR A 74 12.78 -12.52 -10.19
N GLY A 75 13.28 -11.38 -10.68
CA GLY A 75 14.51 -10.72 -10.26
C GLY A 75 15.78 -11.59 -10.23
N LYS A 76 15.90 -12.56 -11.14
CA LYS A 76 17.17 -13.26 -11.35
C LYS A 76 18.26 -12.25 -11.74
N ASN A 77 19.52 -12.56 -11.43
CA ASN A 77 20.64 -11.70 -11.84
C ASN A 77 20.70 -11.50 -13.38
N ASP A 78 20.05 -12.41 -14.12
CA ASP A 78 19.92 -12.37 -15.59
C ASP A 78 18.49 -11.96 -16.02
N SER A 79 17.74 -11.23 -15.19
CA SER A 79 16.40 -10.76 -15.52
C SER A 79 16.40 -9.96 -16.82
N LEU A 80 15.30 -10.06 -17.57
CA LEU A 80 15.14 -9.38 -18.84
C LEU A 80 13.94 -8.44 -18.78
N ALA A 81 14.00 -7.36 -19.54
CA ALA A 81 12.83 -6.62 -19.95
C ALA A 81 12.76 -6.58 -21.48
N LEU A 82 11.55 -6.67 -22.00
CA LEU A 82 11.25 -6.52 -23.42
C LEU A 82 10.40 -5.28 -23.62
N LEU A 83 10.68 -4.54 -24.68
CA LEU A 83 9.80 -3.51 -25.21
C LEU A 83 9.49 -3.85 -26.66
N VAL A 84 8.20 -4.02 -26.94
CA VAL A 84 7.66 -4.37 -28.25
C VAL A 84 6.89 -3.17 -28.75
N THR A 85 7.32 -2.53 -29.85
CA THR A 85 6.67 -1.35 -30.40
C THR A 85 6.31 -1.53 -31.88
N PRO A 86 5.13 -1.08 -32.35
CA PRO A 86 4.85 -1.06 -33.77
C PRO A 86 5.69 0.05 -34.45
N GLU A 87 6.23 -0.20 -35.64
CA GLU A 87 7.00 0.82 -36.38
C GLU A 87 6.13 1.98 -36.89
N SER A 88 4.83 1.75 -37.07
CA SER A 88 3.88 2.79 -37.47
C SER A 88 2.48 2.51 -36.92
N GLY A 89 1.79 3.57 -36.49
CA GLY A 89 0.39 3.54 -36.08
C GLY A 89 0.12 2.78 -34.78
N ASN A 90 -1.14 2.35 -34.65
CA ASN A 90 -1.66 1.65 -33.49
C ASN A 90 -1.69 0.13 -33.72
N GLY A 91 -0.53 -0.51 -33.78
CA GLY A 91 -0.45 -1.96 -33.92
C GLY A 91 -1.22 -2.66 -32.79
N VAL A 92 -2.07 -3.62 -33.12
CA VAL A 92 -2.81 -4.42 -32.14
C VAL A 92 -1.98 -5.65 -31.82
N TRP A 93 -2.02 -6.15 -30.61
CA TRP A 93 -1.30 -7.36 -30.21
C TRP A 93 -2.14 -8.19 -29.25
N LYS A 94 -1.84 -9.49 -29.20
CA LYS A 94 -2.40 -10.44 -28.24
C LYS A 94 -1.27 -11.21 -27.58
N ILE A 95 -1.31 -11.33 -26.26
CA ILE A 95 -0.44 -12.24 -25.50
C ILE A 95 -1.27 -13.44 -25.08
N ILE A 96 -0.79 -14.65 -25.32
CA ILE A 96 -1.43 -15.89 -24.89
C ILE A 96 -0.46 -16.64 -23.97
N ARG A 97 -0.91 -16.98 -22.77
CA ARG A 97 -0.20 -17.92 -21.89
C ARG A 97 -0.87 -19.28 -21.94
N GLN A 98 -0.04 -20.30 -22.12
CA GLN A 98 -0.36 -21.70 -21.94
C GLN A 98 0.68 -22.27 -20.95
N GLN A 99 0.35 -23.38 -20.30
CA GLN A 99 1.06 -23.97 -19.16
C GLN A 99 2.60 -23.81 -19.17
N ASP A 100 3.24 -23.97 -20.33
CA ASP A 100 4.69 -23.94 -20.53
C ASP A 100 5.18 -22.89 -21.56
N ARG A 101 4.33 -21.98 -22.04
CA ARG A 101 4.72 -20.94 -22.99
C ARG A 101 3.89 -19.67 -22.93
N ILE A 102 4.51 -18.54 -23.25
CA ILE A 102 3.85 -17.27 -23.51
C ILE A 102 4.10 -16.89 -24.97
N GLU A 103 3.06 -16.60 -25.72
CA GLU A 103 3.14 -16.21 -27.14
C GLU A 103 2.71 -14.75 -27.29
N PHE A 104 3.50 -13.94 -28.00
CA PHE A 104 3.11 -12.62 -28.45
C PHE A 104 2.68 -12.69 -29.91
N LEU A 105 1.47 -12.23 -30.19
CA LEU A 105 0.82 -12.25 -31.50
C LEU A 105 0.59 -10.81 -31.95
N PRO A 106 1.55 -10.20 -32.67
CA PRO A 106 1.38 -8.86 -33.22
C PRO A 106 0.45 -8.88 -34.45
N SER A 107 -0.32 -7.81 -34.65
CA SER A 107 -1.04 -7.57 -35.90
C SER A 107 -0.06 -7.41 -37.07
N ALA A 108 -0.52 -7.62 -38.29
CA ALA A 108 0.27 -7.45 -39.51
C ALA A 108 1.00 -6.09 -39.52
N GLY A 109 2.29 -6.09 -39.89
CA GLY A 109 3.15 -4.91 -39.88
C GLY A 109 4.56 -5.21 -39.36
N GLN A 110 5.39 -4.17 -39.28
CA GLN A 110 6.72 -4.25 -38.67
C GLN A 110 6.66 -3.83 -37.20
N TRP A 111 7.34 -4.61 -36.36
CA TRP A 111 7.45 -4.41 -34.93
C TRP A 111 8.91 -4.40 -34.51
N LYS A 112 9.28 -3.48 -33.63
CA LYS A 112 10.59 -3.43 -33.00
C LYS A 112 10.53 -4.11 -31.65
N ILE A 113 11.53 -4.93 -31.37
CA ILE A 113 11.74 -5.52 -30.06
C ILE A 113 13.06 -5.01 -29.52
N LYS A 114 13.01 -4.34 -28.37
CA LYS A 114 14.19 -4.01 -27.58
C LYS A 114 14.27 -4.94 -26.39
N VAL A 115 15.45 -5.50 -26.17
CA VAL A 115 15.76 -6.33 -25.00
C VAL A 115 16.70 -5.56 -24.09
N TYR A 116 16.38 -5.52 -22.80
CA TYR A 116 17.19 -4.90 -21.75
C TYR A 116 17.67 -5.98 -20.79
N ALA A 117 18.94 -5.90 -20.41
CA ALA A 117 19.50 -6.73 -19.35
C ALA A 117 19.20 -6.13 -17.98
N GLY A 118 18.82 -6.98 -17.04
CA GLY A 118 18.43 -6.61 -15.68
C GLY A 118 17.03 -6.01 -15.58
N ASN A 119 16.72 -5.51 -14.37
CA ASN A 119 15.45 -4.83 -14.07
C ASN A 119 15.50 -3.32 -14.32
N GLU A 120 16.59 -2.78 -14.88
CA GLU A 120 16.75 -1.36 -15.20
C GLU A 120 16.55 -1.10 -16.71
N PRO A 121 15.32 -1.21 -17.23
CA PRO A 121 15.07 -0.78 -18.59
C PRO A 121 15.34 0.72 -18.72
N ASP A 122 15.70 1.13 -19.93
CA ASP A 122 15.79 2.55 -20.25
C ASP A 122 14.36 3.13 -20.30
N TRP A 123 13.98 3.76 -19.19
CA TRP A 123 12.65 4.33 -18.97
C TRP A 123 12.25 5.38 -20.00
N GLN A 124 13.17 5.93 -20.79
CA GLN A 124 12.84 6.87 -21.86
C GLN A 124 12.06 6.22 -23.00
N TYR A 125 12.25 4.91 -23.22
CA TYR A 125 11.67 4.20 -24.37
C TYR A 125 10.41 3.43 -24.02
N HIS A 126 10.18 3.12 -22.75
CA HIS A 126 8.97 2.43 -22.35
C HIS A 126 7.78 3.39 -22.29
N PRO A 127 6.58 2.98 -22.77
CA PRO A 127 5.36 3.80 -22.83
C PRO A 127 4.72 4.05 -21.44
N PHE A 128 5.52 4.13 -20.39
CA PHE A 128 5.03 4.23 -19.04
C PHE A 128 4.32 5.55 -18.77
N PRO A 129 3.22 5.54 -18.01
CA PRO A 129 2.36 6.68 -17.83
C PRO A 129 2.75 7.45 -16.56
N PHE A 130 3.97 7.25 -16.05
CA PHE A 130 4.37 7.77 -14.76
C PHE A 130 4.66 9.26 -14.92
N LEU A 131 3.73 10.05 -14.44
CA LEU A 131 3.83 11.50 -14.44
C LEU A 131 4.50 11.94 -13.14
N ASP A 132 5.32 12.98 -13.24
CA ASP A 132 5.80 13.74 -12.09
C ASP A 132 6.47 12.85 -11.01
N LEU A 133 7.21 11.82 -11.42
CA LEU A 133 8.05 11.06 -10.48
C LEU A 133 9.07 12.00 -9.84
N PRO A 134 9.37 11.85 -8.54
CA PRO A 134 10.32 12.72 -7.89
C PRO A 134 11.71 12.67 -8.55
N GLU A 135 12.34 13.83 -8.65
CA GLU A 135 13.73 13.94 -9.09
C GLU A 135 14.65 13.37 -8.01
N THR A 136 15.38 12.31 -8.36
CA THR A 136 16.20 11.52 -7.43
C THR A 136 17.30 10.79 -8.20
N ASP A 137 18.21 10.12 -7.48
CA ASP A 137 19.26 9.32 -8.10
C ASP A 137 18.68 8.09 -8.85
N SER A 138 19.46 7.50 -9.76
CA SER A 138 18.99 6.41 -10.61
C SER A 138 18.55 5.17 -9.82
N ARG A 139 19.20 4.86 -8.70
CA ARG A 139 18.90 3.69 -7.86
C ARG A 139 17.54 3.88 -7.16
N THR A 140 17.30 5.06 -6.61
CA THR A 140 16.01 5.38 -5.98
C THR A 140 14.89 5.46 -7.02
N ARG A 141 15.15 6.08 -8.18
CA ARG A 141 14.18 6.15 -9.29
C ARG A 141 13.81 4.75 -9.77
N HIS A 142 14.77 3.84 -9.87
CA HIS A 142 14.52 2.44 -10.21
C HIS A 142 13.56 1.78 -9.21
N ALA A 143 13.75 1.98 -7.90
CA ALA A 143 12.86 1.45 -6.86
C ALA A 143 11.43 1.99 -6.99
N PHE A 144 11.27 3.30 -7.26
CA PHE A 144 9.94 3.89 -7.48
C PHE A 144 9.23 3.27 -8.67
N VAL A 145 9.93 3.16 -9.80
CA VAL A 145 9.34 2.59 -11.01
C VAL A 145 8.97 1.14 -10.77
N ARG A 146 9.88 0.34 -10.20
CA ARG A 146 9.59 -1.05 -9.84
C ARG A 146 8.34 -1.17 -8.96
N GLY A 147 8.22 -0.36 -7.92
CA GLY A 147 7.04 -0.35 -7.05
C GLY A 147 5.74 -0.09 -7.80
N LEU A 148 5.76 0.86 -8.73
CA LEU A 148 4.61 1.16 -9.59
C LEU A 148 4.31 0.05 -10.60
N LEU A 149 5.33 -0.67 -11.09
CA LEU A 149 5.14 -1.84 -11.94
C LEU A 149 4.51 -2.99 -11.17
N ASP A 150 4.98 -3.27 -9.96
CA ASP A 150 4.40 -4.30 -9.09
C ASP A 150 2.95 -3.97 -8.74
N PHE A 151 2.67 -2.69 -8.45
CA PHE A 151 1.32 -2.18 -8.29
C PHE A 151 0.45 -2.44 -9.53
N LEU A 152 0.91 -2.02 -10.70
CA LEU A 152 0.19 -2.18 -11.98
C LEU A 152 0.05 -3.65 -12.41
N ALA A 153 1.00 -4.52 -12.09
CA ALA A 153 0.94 -5.96 -12.36
C ALA A 153 -0.02 -6.67 -11.40
N GLY A 154 -0.14 -6.16 -10.18
CA GLY A 154 -1.06 -6.62 -9.15
C GLY A 154 -2.50 -6.14 -9.36
N THR A 155 -2.71 -5.05 -10.09
CA THR A 155 -4.06 -4.61 -10.47
C THR A 155 -4.69 -5.61 -11.44
N ARG A 156 -5.59 -6.47 -10.95
CA ARG A 156 -6.36 -7.41 -11.77
C ARG A 156 -7.85 -7.15 -11.63
N ARG A 157 -8.62 -7.59 -12.62
CA ARG A 157 -10.09 -7.62 -12.56
C ARG A 157 -10.57 -8.96 -11.99
N SER A 158 -11.44 -8.90 -10.99
CA SER A 158 -12.46 -9.94 -10.72
C SER A 158 -13.57 -9.83 -11.79
N PRO A 159 -13.93 -10.89 -12.53
CA PRO A 159 -14.88 -10.84 -13.66
C PRO A 159 -16.23 -10.16 -13.34
N ALA A 160 -16.63 -10.14 -12.07
CA ALA A 160 -17.86 -9.53 -11.58
C ALA A 160 -17.64 -8.10 -11.04
N ASN A 161 -17.05 -7.21 -11.85
CA ASN A 161 -17.04 -5.74 -11.64
C ASN A 161 -15.92 -5.08 -10.81
N GLY A 162 -14.72 -5.69 -10.74
CA GLY A 162 -13.51 -5.02 -10.18
C GLY A 162 -13.49 -5.11 -8.66
N VAL A 163 -12.38 -5.35 -7.98
CA VAL A 163 -10.99 -4.92 -8.10
C VAL A 163 -10.11 -6.10 -7.60
N VAL A 164 -8.77 -6.03 -7.61
CA VAL A 164 -7.91 -6.98 -6.86
C VAL A 164 -6.72 -6.20 -6.34
N PHE A 165 -6.45 -6.29 -5.04
CA PHE A 165 -5.20 -5.87 -4.43
C PHE A 165 -4.71 -6.93 -3.45
N GLN A 166 -3.39 -7.06 -3.39
CA GLN A 166 -2.55 -7.52 -2.26
C GLN A 166 -1.27 -8.16 -2.82
N SER A 167 -1.38 -8.98 -3.86
CA SER A 167 -0.23 -9.61 -4.49
C SER A 167 -0.54 -10.06 -5.92
N PRO A 168 0.37 -9.86 -6.90
CA PRO A 168 0.25 -10.48 -8.21
C PRO A 168 0.41 -12.01 -8.13
N GLN A 169 0.96 -12.58 -7.05
CA GLN A 169 1.22 -14.03 -6.87
C GLN A 169 0.08 -14.83 -6.22
N THR A 170 -0.95 -14.18 -5.67
CA THR A 170 -2.01 -14.92 -4.98
C THR A 170 -3.00 -15.50 -5.98
N SER A 171 -2.84 -16.80 -6.27
CA SER A 171 -3.84 -17.63 -6.93
C SER A 171 -5.23 -17.34 -6.36
N ILE A 172 -6.23 -17.17 -7.22
CA ILE A 172 -7.63 -16.97 -6.85
C ILE A 172 -8.03 -18.06 -5.83
N GLY A 173 -8.28 -17.68 -4.57
CA GLY A 173 -8.71 -18.62 -3.53
C GLY A 173 -7.87 -18.71 -2.25
N LYS A 174 -6.70 -18.05 -2.15
CA LYS A 174 -5.85 -18.07 -0.94
C LYS A 174 -6.10 -16.92 0.05
N GLY A 175 -7.29 -16.34 0.10
CA GLY A 175 -7.65 -15.30 1.08
C GLY A 175 -7.19 -13.88 0.72
N TYR A 176 -6.08 -13.72 -0.01
CA TYR A 176 -5.51 -12.43 -0.43
C TYR A 176 -5.97 -11.93 -1.81
N SER A 177 -7.16 -12.34 -2.25
CA SER A 177 -7.73 -11.93 -3.54
C SER A 177 -8.73 -10.77 -3.39
N GLY A 178 -8.72 -10.09 -2.25
CA GLY A 178 -9.64 -9.01 -1.91
C GLY A 178 -8.89 -7.74 -1.56
N ASP A 179 -9.49 -6.60 -1.88
CA ASP A 179 -8.99 -5.28 -1.51
C ASP A 179 -9.17 -5.03 -0.02
N GLY A 180 -8.09 -5.00 0.77
CA GLY A 180 -8.13 -4.34 2.06
C GLY A 180 -8.15 -2.82 1.84
N ILE A 181 -9.03 -2.08 2.54
CA ILE A 181 -8.92 -0.61 2.62
C ILE A 181 -7.52 -0.16 3.02
N PRO A 182 -6.85 -0.77 4.02
CA PRO A 182 -5.49 -0.41 4.39
C PRO A 182 -4.53 -0.43 3.20
N ASP A 183 -4.52 -1.53 2.47
CA ASP A 183 -3.66 -1.72 1.30
C ASP A 183 -4.00 -0.71 0.20
N THR A 184 -5.30 -0.48 -0.02
CA THR A 184 -5.80 0.52 -0.97
C THR A 184 -5.32 1.92 -0.59
N PHE A 185 -5.32 2.26 0.71
CA PHE A 185 -4.81 3.53 1.22
C PHE A 185 -3.32 3.69 0.94
N PHE A 186 -2.50 2.68 1.27
CA PHE A 186 -1.05 2.72 1.02
C PHE A 186 -0.76 2.90 -0.48
N GLN A 187 -1.45 2.14 -1.32
CA GLN A 187 -1.29 2.23 -2.78
C GLN A 187 -1.78 3.57 -3.32
N PHE A 188 -2.90 4.10 -2.81
CA PHE A 188 -3.40 5.41 -3.19
C PHE A 188 -2.39 6.51 -2.86
N CYS A 189 -1.91 6.56 -1.60
CA CYS A 189 -0.93 7.56 -1.18
C CYS A 189 0.36 7.51 -2.00
N SER A 190 0.77 6.32 -2.42
CA SER A 190 2.03 6.12 -3.15
C SER A 190 1.90 6.38 -4.64
N ALA A 191 0.83 5.88 -5.27
CA ALA A 191 0.75 5.81 -6.72
C ALA A 191 -0.10 6.93 -7.32
N TYR A 192 -1.17 7.38 -6.66
CA TYR A 192 -2.26 8.14 -7.29
C TYR A 192 -1.81 9.36 -8.10
N ARG A 193 -0.87 10.15 -7.58
CA ARG A 193 -0.35 11.35 -8.26
C ARG A 193 0.41 11.04 -9.54
N HIS A 194 1.05 9.89 -9.59
CA HIS A 194 1.89 9.46 -10.71
C HIS A 194 1.12 8.68 -11.77
N LEU A 195 -0.19 8.52 -11.58
CA LEU A 195 -1.05 7.84 -12.53
C LEU A 195 -1.57 8.81 -13.60
N SER A 196 -1.75 8.29 -14.80
CA SER A 196 -2.51 8.98 -15.84
C SER A 196 -3.96 9.22 -15.42
N GLU A 197 -4.64 10.21 -16.00
CA GLU A 197 -6.04 10.50 -15.68
C GLU A 197 -7.01 9.31 -15.84
N PRO A 198 -6.93 8.46 -16.89
CA PRO A 198 -7.76 7.26 -16.96
C PRO A 198 -7.58 6.32 -15.75
N ARG A 199 -6.36 6.23 -15.23
CA ARG A 199 -6.02 5.40 -14.06
C ARG A 199 -6.43 6.03 -12.75
N LYS A 200 -6.29 7.35 -12.63
CA LYS A 200 -6.90 8.07 -11.51
C LYS A 200 -8.42 7.94 -11.51
N ALA A 201 -9.07 8.01 -12.67
CA ALA A 201 -10.52 7.81 -12.80
C ALA A 201 -10.95 6.43 -12.31
N TYR A 202 -10.17 5.40 -12.62
CA TYR A 202 -10.37 4.04 -12.08
C TYR A 202 -10.24 3.98 -10.55
N PHE A 203 -9.22 4.62 -9.95
CA PHE A 203 -9.12 4.71 -8.49
C PHE A 203 -10.31 5.46 -7.87
N ARG A 204 -10.74 6.56 -8.49
CA ARG A 204 -11.88 7.36 -8.04
C ARG A 204 -13.17 6.54 -8.04
N SER A 205 -13.40 5.70 -9.04
CA SER A 205 -14.59 4.84 -9.09
C SER A 205 -14.58 3.78 -7.99
N GLN A 206 -13.41 3.24 -7.61
CA GLN A 206 -13.29 2.34 -6.47
C GLN A 206 -13.64 3.05 -5.15
N LEU A 207 -13.10 4.25 -4.93
CA LEU A 207 -13.37 5.02 -3.71
C LEU A 207 -14.85 5.40 -3.61
N ASP A 208 -15.49 5.73 -4.74
CA ASP A 208 -16.94 5.96 -4.80
C ASP A 208 -17.72 4.66 -4.54
N TRP A 209 -17.29 3.53 -5.09
CA TRP A 209 -17.90 2.22 -4.83
C TRP A 209 -17.90 1.89 -3.33
N LEU A 210 -16.78 2.06 -2.63
CA LEU A 210 -16.71 1.86 -1.17
C LEU A 210 -17.71 2.75 -0.43
N GLY A 211 -17.81 4.03 -0.82
CA GLY A 211 -18.77 4.98 -0.24
C GLY A 211 -20.25 4.69 -0.57
N ASN A 212 -20.52 4.05 -1.70
CA ASN A 212 -21.87 3.60 -2.07
C ASN A 212 -22.31 2.34 -1.31
N HIS A 213 -21.36 1.60 -0.73
CA HIS A 213 -21.61 0.33 -0.04
C HIS A 213 -21.46 0.42 1.48
N LEU A 214 -21.46 1.62 2.05
CA LEU A 214 -21.49 1.85 3.50
C LEU A 214 -22.62 1.06 4.17
N ARG A 215 -22.30 0.38 5.27
CA ARG A 215 -23.27 -0.29 6.12
C ARG A 215 -24.27 0.72 6.70
N PHE A 216 -25.40 0.24 7.22
CA PHE A 216 -26.47 1.09 7.76
C PHE A 216 -25.99 2.07 8.84
N ASP A 217 -24.93 1.74 9.58
CA ASP A 217 -24.31 2.55 10.63
C ASP A 217 -23.14 3.42 10.13
N GLY A 218 -22.88 3.42 8.83
CA GLY A 218 -21.79 4.20 8.22
C GLY A 218 -20.43 3.51 8.21
N CYS A 219 -20.32 2.25 8.62
CA CYS A 219 -19.07 1.48 8.48
C CYS A 219 -18.71 1.30 6.99
N VAL A 220 -17.48 1.65 6.61
CA VAL A 220 -16.94 1.40 5.26
C VAL A 220 -16.58 -0.08 5.15
N PRO A 221 -16.95 -0.77 4.06
CA PRO A 221 -16.60 -2.18 3.89
C PRO A 221 -15.08 -2.35 3.79
N TRP A 222 -14.52 -3.31 4.54
CA TRP A 222 -13.07 -3.56 4.55
C TRP A 222 -12.53 -3.91 3.15
N GLY A 223 -13.38 -4.52 2.32
CA GLY A 223 -13.13 -4.80 0.90
C GLY A 223 -14.43 -5.21 0.20
N GLY A 224 -14.37 -5.97 -0.89
CA GLY A 224 -15.58 -6.53 -1.50
C GLY A 224 -15.53 -6.98 -2.95
N CYS A 225 -14.35 -7.30 -3.46
CA CYS A 225 -14.14 -7.55 -4.90
C CYS A 225 -14.71 -8.85 -5.49
N ARG A 226 -15.08 -9.83 -4.66
CA ARG A 226 -15.61 -11.10 -5.17
C ARG A 226 -17.14 -11.03 -5.15
N GLN A 227 -17.73 -10.75 -6.32
CA GLN A 227 -19.17 -10.81 -6.65
C GLN A 227 -20.04 -9.58 -6.31
N ASP A 228 -19.51 -8.35 -6.36
CA ASP A 228 -20.28 -7.12 -5.98
C ASP A 228 -20.80 -7.11 -4.53
N VAL A 229 -20.28 -7.98 -3.68
CA VAL A 229 -20.70 -8.07 -2.28
C VAL A 229 -19.68 -7.35 -1.41
N PRO A 230 -20.06 -6.25 -0.73
CA PRO A 230 -19.16 -5.61 0.21
C PRO A 230 -18.74 -6.61 1.29
N TYR A 231 -17.44 -6.68 1.52
CA TYR A 231 -16.84 -7.55 2.50
C TYR A 231 -16.65 -6.81 3.81
N TYR A 232 -17.44 -7.21 4.79
CA TYR A 232 -17.21 -6.91 6.19
C TYR A 232 -16.71 -8.20 6.85
N HIS A 233 -15.58 -8.15 7.55
CA HIS A 233 -15.01 -9.32 8.21
C HIS A 233 -16.03 -10.06 9.08
N VAL A 234 -16.82 -9.31 9.85
CA VAL A 234 -17.89 -9.83 10.72
C VAL A 234 -18.91 -10.72 10.00
N TRP A 235 -19.09 -10.59 8.68
CA TRP A 235 -20.04 -11.40 7.91
C TRP A 235 -19.49 -12.77 7.51
N LYS A 236 -18.19 -12.89 7.23
CA LYS A 236 -17.58 -14.19 6.87
C LYS A 236 -16.96 -14.88 8.07
N ARG A 237 -16.67 -14.13 9.12
CA ARG A 237 -15.85 -14.55 10.25
C ARG A 237 -16.54 -14.18 11.55
N PRO A 238 -17.22 -15.12 12.22
CA PRO A 238 -17.89 -14.82 13.50
C PRO A 238 -16.89 -14.44 14.59
N ASP A 239 -15.60 -14.76 14.41
CA ASP A 239 -14.48 -14.46 15.30
C ASP A 239 -13.86 -13.06 15.09
N CYS A 240 -14.21 -12.34 14.01
CA CYS A 240 -13.69 -10.99 13.74
C CYS A 240 -14.61 -9.87 14.27
N GLY A 241 -13.97 -8.79 14.74
CA GLY A 241 -14.64 -7.51 14.98
C GLY A 241 -14.96 -6.74 13.70
N MET A 242 -15.39 -5.49 13.88
CA MET A 242 -15.44 -4.53 12.78
C MET A 242 -14.08 -3.85 12.63
N PHE A 243 -13.73 -3.49 11.40
CA PHE A 243 -12.48 -2.83 11.09
C PHE A 243 -12.72 -1.33 11.08
N PHE A 244 -12.38 -0.69 12.20
CA PHE A 244 -12.68 0.72 12.44
C PHE A 244 -11.72 1.65 11.70
N ASP A 245 -10.52 1.19 11.36
CA ASP A 245 -9.53 1.90 10.56
C ASP A 245 -10.05 2.24 9.15
N GLY A 246 -10.86 1.37 8.55
CA GLY A 246 -11.39 1.56 7.20
C GLY A 246 -12.08 2.90 6.96
N ASN A 247 -12.87 3.37 7.94
CA ASN A 247 -13.56 4.65 7.87
C ASN A 247 -12.61 5.85 7.77
N GLY A 248 -11.59 5.91 8.63
CA GLY A 248 -10.67 7.04 8.71
C GLY A 248 -9.72 7.08 7.52
N LEU A 249 -9.30 5.91 7.03
CA LEU A 249 -8.49 5.80 5.81
C LEU A 249 -9.28 6.20 4.56
N TRP A 250 -10.55 5.78 4.45
CA TRP A 250 -11.41 6.23 3.36
C TRP A 250 -11.63 7.74 3.40
N LEU A 251 -11.92 8.31 4.57
CA LEU A 251 -12.07 9.76 4.75
C LEU A 251 -10.79 10.52 4.37
N GLU A 252 -9.61 10.02 4.75
CA GLU A 252 -8.34 10.62 4.36
C GLU A 252 -8.12 10.54 2.84
N MET A 253 -8.45 9.42 2.18
CA MET A 253 -8.39 9.34 0.71
C MET A 253 -9.31 10.35 0.04
N GLN A 254 -10.55 10.54 0.55
CA GLN A 254 -11.45 11.58 0.03
C GLN A 254 -10.89 12.99 0.20
N ARG A 255 -10.26 13.28 1.35
CA ARG A 255 -9.59 14.57 1.58
C ARG A 255 -8.40 14.77 0.64
N LEU A 256 -7.60 13.73 0.41
CA LEU A 256 -6.48 13.77 -0.52
C LEU A 256 -6.96 13.93 -1.97
N LEU A 257 -8.05 13.27 -2.39
CA LEU A 257 -8.69 13.50 -3.69
C LEU A 257 -9.08 14.98 -3.88
N TYR A 258 -9.69 15.57 -2.86
CA TYR A 258 -10.00 17.00 -2.88
C TYR A 258 -8.72 17.84 -2.96
N ARG A 259 -7.69 17.54 -2.17
CA ARG A 259 -6.47 18.35 -2.17
C ARG A 259 -5.71 18.29 -3.49
N ILE A 260 -5.59 17.10 -4.07
CA ILE A 260 -4.81 16.82 -5.29
C ILE A 260 -5.60 17.27 -6.53
N ASP A 261 -6.84 16.78 -6.70
CA ASP A 261 -7.61 16.96 -7.95
C ASP A 261 -8.81 17.91 -7.80
N LYS A 262 -9.02 18.52 -6.62
CA LYS A 262 -10.18 19.41 -6.32
C LYS A 262 -11.54 18.73 -6.48
N ILE A 263 -11.57 17.41 -6.31
CA ILE A 263 -12.79 16.62 -6.37
C ILE A 263 -13.47 16.66 -5.02
N ILE A 264 -14.66 17.25 -4.99
CA ILE A 264 -15.49 17.35 -3.78
C ILE A 264 -16.29 16.04 -3.65
N PRO A 265 -16.19 15.33 -2.51
CA PRO A 265 -16.95 14.11 -2.30
C PRO A 265 -18.43 14.40 -2.05
N ASP A 266 -19.26 13.35 -2.16
CA ASP A 266 -20.65 13.41 -1.70
C ASP A 266 -20.69 13.65 -0.17
N PRO A 267 -21.25 14.78 0.30
CA PRO A 267 -21.25 15.10 1.72
C PRO A 267 -22.04 14.09 2.55
N GLU A 268 -23.07 13.44 2.01
CA GLU A 268 -23.85 12.44 2.75
C GLU A 268 -22.98 11.23 3.12
N LYS A 269 -22.13 10.77 2.20
CA LYS A 269 -21.20 9.66 2.43
C LYS A 269 -20.15 10.02 3.48
N VAL A 270 -19.61 11.24 3.41
CA VAL A 270 -18.65 11.75 4.41
C VAL A 270 -19.29 11.83 5.79
N ILE A 271 -20.52 12.36 5.89
CA ILE A 271 -21.26 12.45 7.15
C ILE A 271 -21.48 11.06 7.74
N ARG A 272 -21.96 10.09 6.95
CA ARG A 272 -22.19 8.72 7.41
C ARG A 272 -20.90 8.06 7.90
N ALA A 273 -19.82 8.18 7.14
CA ALA A 273 -18.53 7.61 7.52
C ALA A 273 -17.91 8.25 8.77
N ALA A 274 -18.11 9.55 9.00
CA ALA A 274 -17.63 10.26 10.17
C ALA A 274 -18.51 10.05 11.41
N ASP A 275 -19.84 10.05 11.24
CA ASP A 275 -20.81 9.81 12.33
C ASP A 275 -20.70 8.38 12.89
N PHE A 276 -20.18 7.43 12.12
CA PHE A 276 -19.76 6.12 12.61
C PHE A 276 -18.83 6.25 13.84
N TYR A 277 -17.78 7.09 13.77
CA TYR A 277 -16.89 7.29 14.93
C TYR A 277 -17.57 8.00 16.09
N LEU A 278 -18.48 8.92 15.81
CA LEU A 278 -19.23 9.60 16.87
C LEU A 278 -20.18 8.65 17.60
N HIS A 279 -20.75 7.67 16.88
CA HIS A 279 -21.57 6.61 17.48
C HIS A 279 -20.77 5.75 18.48
N TYR A 280 -19.50 5.49 18.18
CA TYR A 280 -18.60 4.66 18.98
C TYR A 280 -17.68 5.46 19.92
N MET A 281 -17.79 6.78 19.95
CA MET A 281 -17.00 7.62 20.85
C MET A 281 -17.61 7.59 22.25
N THR A 282 -16.84 7.16 23.24
CA THR A 282 -17.33 7.08 24.62
C THR A 282 -17.36 8.46 25.30
N GLU A 283 -17.86 8.51 26.53
CA GLU A 283 -17.87 9.73 27.35
C GLU A 283 -16.46 10.28 27.65
N ASN A 284 -15.43 9.44 27.63
CA ASN A 284 -14.05 9.90 27.83
C ASN A 284 -13.44 10.54 26.56
N GLY A 285 -14.07 10.40 25.39
CA GLY A 285 -13.61 10.96 24.12
C GLY A 285 -12.87 10.00 23.20
N LEU A 286 -12.52 8.80 23.65
CA LEU A 286 -11.93 7.75 22.82
C LEU A 286 -13.01 6.98 22.04
N VAL A 287 -12.65 6.50 20.86
CA VAL A 287 -13.43 5.54 20.08
C VAL A 287 -13.24 4.15 20.68
N ALA A 288 -14.34 3.52 21.07
CA ALA A 288 -14.41 2.14 21.54
C ALA A 288 -14.76 1.22 20.37
N ALA A 289 -13.73 0.63 19.77
CA ALA A 289 -13.89 -0.31 18.67
C ALA A 289 -14.43 -1.66 19.17
N GLU A 290 -15.52 -2.12 18.57
CA GLU A 290 -16.02 -3.47 18.81
C GLU A 290 -15.04 -4.51 18.27
N SER A 291 -14.49 -5.33 19.16
CA SER A 291 -13.66 -6.48 18.82
C SER A 291 -14.28 -7.78 19.33
N LYS A 292 -13.93 -8.89 18.69
CA LYS A 292 -14.33 -10.24 19.10
C LYS A 292 -13.11 -11.05 19.50
N GLN A 293 -12.78 -12.12 18.77
CA GLN A 293 -11.59 -12.93 19.00
C GLN A 293 -10.40 -12.49 18.13
N ARG A 294 -10.63 -11.60 17.15
CA ARG A 294 -9.60 -10.96 16.32
C ARG A 294 -9.79 -9.45 16.28
N GLY A 295 -8.68 -8.79 15.93
CA GLY A 295 -8.52 -7.34 15.95
C GLY A 295 -9.58 -6.53 15.21
N CYS A 296 -9.62 -5.26 15.55
CA CYS A 296 -10.56 -4.26 15.04
C CYS A 296 -9.92 -3.26 14.05
N GLU A 297 -8.72 -3.57 13.56
CA GLU A 297 -8.00 -2.80 12.54
C GLU A 297 -7.11 -3.72 11.68
N TRP A 298 -6.39 -3.14 10.71
CA TRP A 298 -5.63 -3.83 9.67
C TRP A 298 -4.65 -4.89 10.11
N ALA A 299 -4.30 -4.91 11.40
CA ALA A 299 -3.59 -6.02 12.00
C ALA A 299 -4.55 -6.98 12.70
N ASP A 300 -5.25 -7.75 11.89
CA ASP A 300 -6.16 -8.82 12.32
C ASP A 300 -5.45 -10.00 13.03
N LEU A 301 -4.13 -9.89 13.18
CA LEU A 301 -3.18 -10.84 13.77
C LEU A 301 -3.10 -10.71 15.30
N LEU A 302 -3.62 -9.62 15.86
CA LEU A 302 -3.73 -9.38 17.30
C LEU A 302 -5.18 -9.48 17.76
N GLN A 303 -5.42 -10.03 18.95
CA GLN A 303 -6.72 -9.84 19.61
C GLN A 303 -6.69 -8.47 20.28
N ASN A 304 -6.88 -7.41 19.50
CA ASN A 304 -6.99 -6.05 20.02
C ASN A 304 -8.43 -5.55 19.94
N GLY A 305 -8.81 -4.66 20.85
CA GLY A 305 -10.19 -4.22 20.96
C GLY A 305 -10.45 -3.07 21.91
N TRP A 306 -11.67 -2.56 21.86
CA TRP A 306 -12.14 -1.42 22.64
C TRP A 306 -11.32 -0.15 22.36
N HIS A 307 -10.50 0.34 23.29
CA HIS A 307 -9.68 1.54 23.04
C HIS A 307 -8.34 1.16 22.40
N SER A 308 -8.34 0.80 21.11
CA SER A 308 -7.12 0.62 20.31
C SER A 308 -6.48 1.98 19.97
N SER A 309 -5.18 2.12 20.19
CA SER A 309 -4.45 3.35 19.88
C SER A 309 -4.42 3.63 18.39
N LEU A 310 -4.17 2.62 17.54
CA LEU A 310 -4.16 2.83 16.10
C LEU A 310 -5.52 3.27 15.57
N VAL A 311 -6.61 2.62 16.02
CA VAL A 311 -7.98 3.03 15.66
C VAL A 311 -8.23 4.48 16.05
N ASN A 312 -7.80 4.90 17.23
CA ASN A 312 -8.02 6.26 17.69
C ASN A 312 -7.17 7.28 16.91
N VAL A 313 -5.94 6.95 16.53
CA VAL A 313 -5.09 7.77 15.65
C VAL A 313 -5.74 7.94 14.27
N ILE A 314 -6.24 6.85 13.68
CA ILE A 314 -6.92 6.88 12.37
C ILE A 314 -8.28 7.58 12.45
N ALA A 315 -9.04 7.37 13.53
CA ALA A 315 -10.32 8.04 13.75
C ALA A 315 -10.14 9.56 13.94
N TYR A 316 -9.10 9.99 14.67
CA TYR A 316 -8.74 11.40 14.74
C TYR A 316 -8.52 11.97 13.34
N ARG A 317 -7.70 11.30 12.53
CA ARG A 317 -7.39 11.77 11.17
C ARG A 317 -8.63 11.78 10.28
N GLY A 318 -9.48 10.77 10.37
CA GLY A 318 -10.75 10.70 9.66
C GLY A 318 -11.71 11.85 10.04
N LEU A 319 -11.84 12.16 11.33
CA LEU A 319 -12.68 13.27 11.80
C LEU A 319 -12.11 14.63 11.38
N ASP A 320 -10.80 14.81 11.41
CA ASP A 320 -10.14 16.03 10.91
C ASP A 320 -10.35 16.18 9.39
N ALA A 321 -10.21 15.09 8.63
CA ALA A 321 -10.51 15.05 7.21
C ALA A 321 -11.97 15.38 6.89
N ALA A 322 -12.91 14.80 7.64
CA ALA A 322 -14.33 15.13 7.52
C ALA A 322 -14.61 16.60 7.84
N ALA A 323 -13.93 17.17 8.83
CA ALA A 323 -14.08 18.59 9.16
C ALA A 323 -13.65 19.51 8.00
N GLU A 324 -12.52 19.20 7.34
CA GLU A 324 -12.05 19.92 6.15
C GLU A 324 -13.04 19.78 4.98
N LEU A 325 -13.46 18.55 4.68
CA LEU A 325 -14.39 18.26 3.60
C LEU A 325 -15.76 18.94 3.81
N MET A 326 -16.29 18.95 5.04
CA MET A 326 -17.53 19.65 5.35
C MET A 326 -17.43 21.17 5.20
N ALA A 327 -16.27 21.76 5.52
CA ALA A 327 -16.07 23.20 5.25
C ALA A 327 -16.14 23.49 3.74
N VAL A 328 -15.50 22.65 2.92
CA VAL A 328 -15.51 22.76 1.45
C VAL A 328 -16.92 22.57 0.88
N CYS A 329 -17.72 21.67 1.48
CA CYS A 329 -19.12 21.46 1.11
C CYS A 329 -20.08 22.54 1.62
N ASN A 330 -19.57 23.66 2.18
CA ASN A 330 -20.35 24.73 2.81
C ASN A 330 -21.27 24.24 3.95
N GLN A 331 -20.77 23.29 4.75
CA GLN A 331 -21.44 22.74 5.93
C GLN A 331 -20.66 23.12 7.22
N PRO A 332 -20.61 24.41 7.61
CA PRO A 332 -19.75 24.88 8.70
C PRO A 332 -20.10 24.26 10.06
N GLU A 333 -21.39 24.00 10.34
CA GLU A 333 -21.82 23.38 11.59
C GLU A 333 -21.31 21.95 11.74
N LEU A 334 -21.30 21.18 10.64
CA LEU A 334 -20.74 19.83 10.60
C LEU A 334 -19.20 19.87 10.65
N SER A 335 -18.58 20.83 9.97
CA SER A 335 -17.13 21.06 10.07
C SER A 335 -16.72 21.27 11.53
N ASP A 336 -17.43 22.16 12.25
CA ASP A 336 -17.16 22.44 13.65
C ASP A 336 -17.45 21.23 14.56
N ARG A 337 -18.52 20.47 14.29
CA ARG A 337 -18.84 19.24 15.02
C ARG A 337 -17.70 18.23 14.93
N TYR A 338 -17.19 17.96 13.73
CA TYR A 338 -16.11 16.99 13.53
C TYR A 338 -14.78 17.50 14.09
N ARG A 339 -14.46 18.79 13.91
CA ARG A 339 -13.25 19.40 14.51
C ARG A 339 -13.25 19.32 16.03
N ARG A 340 -14.37 19.62 16.71
CA ARG A 340 -14.49 19.47 18.16
C ARG A 340 -14.36 18.02 18.63
N SER A 341 -14.90 17.08 17.86
CA SER A 341 -14.82 15.65 18.17
C SER A 341 -13.39 15.13 18.01
N ALA A 342 -12.69 15.53 16.94
CA ALA A 342 -11.27 15.24 16.76
C ALA A 342 -10.42 15.83 17.89
N ALA A 343 -10.66 17.09 18.29
CA ALA A 343 -9.96 17.72 19.42
C ALA A 343 -10.19 16.96 20.74
N ARG A 344 -11.43 16.57 21.03
CA ARG A 344 -11.77 15.78 22.22
C ARG A 344 -11.07 14.42 22.23
N LEU A 345 -11.06 13.72 21.10
CA LEU A 345 -10.35 12.46 20.94
C LEU A 345 -8.85 12.64 21.17
N LYS A 346 -8.24 13.64 20.53
CA LYS A 346 -6.82 13.97 20.71
C LYS A 346 -6.47 14.22 22.18
N THR A 347 -7.27 15.01 22.90
CA THR A 347 -7.06 15.24 24.33
C THR A 347 -7.11 13.91 25.09
N ALA A 348 -8.16 13.10 24.89
CA ALA A 348 -8.32 11.83 25.59
C ALA A 348 -7.19 10.82 25.29
N PHE A 349 -6.74 10.74 24.04
CA PHE A 349 -5.66 9.87 23.58
C PHE A 349 -4.34 10.15 24.33
N ASN A 350 -4.03 11.42 24.53
CA ASN A 350 -2.79 11.85 25.19
C ASN A 350 -2.86 11.84 26.72
N LEU A 351 -4.02 11.56 27.34
CA LEU A 351 -4.07 11.44 28.80
C LEU A 351 -3.23 10.25 29.29
N PRO A 352 -2.63 10.33 30.49
CA PRO A 352 -1.99 9.18 31.13
C PRO A 352 -2.97 8.02 31.36
N LEU A 353 -2.44 6.81 31.52
CA LEU A 353 -3.25 5.60 31.75
C LEU A 353 -4.16 5.72 32.98
N GLU A 354 -3.70 6.40 34.05
CA GLU A 354 -4.44 6.61 35.30
C GLU A 354 -5.65 7.55 35.12
N GLN A 355 -5.66 8.33 34.03
CA GLN A 355 -6.74 9.24 33.66
C GLN A 355 -7.57 8.68 32.49
N TYR A 356 -7.55 7.35 32.31
CA TYR A 356 -8.28 6.65 31.24
C TYR A 356 -7.83 7.00 29.81
N GLY A 357 -6.66 7.62 29.63
CA GLY A 357 -6.05 7.80 28.31
C GLY A 357 -5.21 6.59 27.88
N LEU A 358 -4.36 6.79 26.86
CA LEU A 358 -3.54 5.73 26.27
C LEU A 358 -2.02 5.96 26.44
N PHE A 359 -1.60 7.11 26.98
CA PHE A 359 -0.18 7.43 27.13
C PHE A 359 0.45 6.73 28.34
N THR A 360 1.54 5.99 28.10
CA THR A 360 2.28 5.17 29.07
C THR A 360 3.42 5.91 29.76
N GLY A 361 3.67 7.18 29.42
CA GLY A 361 4.84 7.94 29.84
C GLY A 361 6.02 7.83 28.89
N ARG A 362 6.08 6.77 28.08
CA ARG A 362 7.09 6.60 27.02
C ARG A 362 6.47 6.52 25.63
N GLY A 363 5.24 6.05 25.52
CA GLY A 363 4.50 5.99 24.26
C GLY A 363 3.04 5.71 24.49
N PHE A 364 2.40 4.97 23.60
CA PHE A 364 0.99 4.60 23.70
C PHE A 364 0.83 3.11 23.87
N ALA A 365 -0.10 2.69 24.74
CA ALA A 365 -0.51 1.29 24.81
C ALA A 365 -1.15 0.87 23.48
N ASP A 366 -1.05 -0.39 23.07
CA ASP A 366 -1.68 -0.84 21.83
C ASP A 366 -3.21 -0.83 21.96
N TRP A 367 -3.73 -1.40 23.04
CA TRP A 367 -5.14 -1.22 23.39
C TRP A 367 -5.43 -1.30 24.90
N ARG A 368 -6.65 -0.94 25.26
CA ARG A 368 -7.23 -1.11 26.59
C ARG A 368 -8.60 -1.77 26.48
N ASP A 369 -8.80 -2.85 27.23
CA ASP A 369 -10.05 -3.61 27.30
C ASP A 369 -11.17 -2.84 28.02
N PRO A 370 -12.45 -3.28 27.87
CA PRO A 370 -13.58 -2.66 28.56
C PRO A 370 -13.49 -2.70 30.09
N ASP A 371 -12.80 -3.70 30.65
CA ASP A 371 -12.58 -3.83 32.10
C ASP A 371 -11.43 -2.96 32.62
N GLY A 372 -10.74 -2.25 31.72
CA GLY A 372 -9.64 -1.34 32.02
C GLY A 372 -8.26 -1.96 31.91
N LYS A 373 -8.12 -3.27 31.62
CA LYS A 373 -6.82 -3.90 31.39
C LYS A 373 -6.09 -3.24 30.21
N VAL A 374 -4.82 -2.91 30.40
CA VAL A 374 -3.97 -2.24 29.40
C VAL A 374 -2.99 -3.24 28.80
N HIS A 375 -2.85 -3.21 27.48
CA HIS A 375 -1.93 -4.05 26.71
C HIS A 375 -0.86 -3.17 26.06
N PRO A 376 0.35 -3.09 26.64
CA PRO A 376 1.35 -2.10 26.24
C PRO A 376 2.25 -2.58 25.09
N LEU A 377 1.67 -3.14 24.02
CA LEU A 377 2.46 -3.47 22.82
C LEU A 377 2.86 -2.18 22.10
N TRP A 378 4.08 -2.16 21.56
CA TRP A 378 4.62 -0.97 20.91
C TRP A 378 4.63 -1.11 19.40
N ARG A 379 3.65 -0.51 18.74
CA ARG A 379 3.55 -0.54 17.28
C ARG A 379 4.20 0.66 16.62
N ILE A 380 4.99 0.42 15.59
CA ILE A 380 5.65 1.50 14.84
C ILE A 380 4.62 2.39 14.15
N ASP A 381 3.67 1.81 13.41
CA ASP A 381 2.63 2.54 12.68
C ASP A 381 1.88 3.53 13.58
N THR A 382 1.42 3.08 14.75
CA THR A 382 0.63 3.87 15.70
C THR A 382 1.38 5.12 16.13
N HIS A 383 2.64 4.97 16.55
CA HIS A 383 3.45 6.09 17.04
C HIS A 383 3.84 7.04 15.91
N MET A 384 4.25 6.49 14.77
CA MET A 384 4.70 7.29 13.63
C MET A 384 3.55 8.05 12.98
N LEU A 385 2.37 7.43 12.85
CA LEU A 385 1.15 8.10 12.40
C LEU A 385 0.66 9.14 13.41
N ALA A 386 0.76 8.88 14.71
CA ALA A 386 0.43 9.87 15.74
C ALA A 386 1.31 11.13 15.62
N ILE A 387 2.61 10.98 15.32
CA ILE A 387 3.53 12.08 15.04
C ILE A 387 3.16 12.78 13.73
N LEU A 388 2.99 12.02 12.64
CA LEU A 388 2.70 12.55 11.31
C LEU A 388 1.41 13.35 11.26
N TRP A 389 0.34 12.84 11.85
CA TRP A 389 -0.97 13.50 11.84
C TRP A 389 -1.18 14.46 13.01
N ASN A 390 -0.12 14.79 13.77
CA ASN A 390 -0.19 15.68 14.93
C ASN A 390 -1.20 15.23 15.99
N VAL A 391 -1.42 13.93 16.16
CA VAL A 391 -2.28 13.38 17.21
C VAL A 391 -1.56 13.48 18.55
N ILE A 392 -0.27 13.12 18.58
CA ILE A 392 0.56 13.24 19.78
C ILE A 392 0.76 14.71 20.18
N GLU A 393 0.74 14.99 21.49
CA GLU A 393 1.09 16.31 22.01
C GLU A 393 2.61 16.55 21.95
N PRO A 394 3.08 17.78 21.65
CA PRO A 394 4.49 18.06 21.40
C PRO A 394 5.45 17.64 22.54
N ASP A 395 5.02 17.77 23.79
CA ASP A 395 5.78 17.40 24.99
C ASP A 395 6.01 15.88 25.12
N LYS A 396 5.21 15.07 24.41
CA LYS A 396 5.26 13.59 24.46
C LYS A 396 6.08 12.99 23.32
N ILE A 397 6.45 13.78 22.31
CA ILE A 397 7.24 13.30 21.16
C ILE A 397 8.62 12.83 21.60
N GLU A 398 9.31 13.60 22.44
CA GLU A 398 10.68 13.24 22.83
C GLU A 398 10.75 11.94 23.65
N PRO A 399 9.89 11.69 24.65
CA PRO A 399 9.80 10.38 25.31
C PRO A 399 9.61 9.20 24.34
N VAL A 400 8.75 9.36 23.32
CA VAL A 400 8.54 8.34 22.28
C VAL A 400 9.81 8.12 21.48
N MET A 401 10.43 9.18 21.00
CA MET A 401 11.64 9.07 20.17
C MET A 401 12.84 8.54 20.96
N GLN A 402 12.96 8.90 22.23
CA GLN A 402 13.97 8.34 23.12
C GLN A 402 13.77 6.83 23.25
N TYR A 403 12.53 6.36 23.41
CA TYR A 403 12.26 4.93 23.49
C TYR A 403 12.62 4.18 22.20
N PHE A 404 12.25 4.73 21.03
CA PHE A 404 12.67 4.17 19.74
C PHE A 404 14.20 4.15 19.58
N THR A 405 14.90 5.16 20.12
CA THR A 405 16.38 5.22 20.12
C THR A 405 17.00 4.14 21.00
N GLU A 406 16.47 3.95 22.20
CA GLU A 406 16.96 2.94 23.15
C GLU A 406 16.67 1.51 22.70
N LYS A 407 15.61 1.31 21.90
CA LYS A 407 15.11 0.01 21.48
C LYS A 407 15.42 -0.29 20.02
N TYR A 408 14.64 0.28 19.11
CA TYR A 408 14.74 -0.01 17.69
C TYR A 408 16.11 0.31 17.10
N PHE A 409 16.60 1.53 17.32
CA PHE A 409 17.86 1.98 16.70
C PHE A 409 19.11 1.38 17.34
N ALA A 410 19.00 0.82 18.56
CA ALA A 410 20.10 0.11 19.20
C ALA A 410 20.33 -1.28 18.59
N ASP A 411 19.30 -1.88 18.00
CA ASP A 411 19.30 -3.25 17.51
C ASP A 411 18.49 -3.37 16.20
N GLU A 412 18.87 -2.54 15.22
CA GLU A 412 18.13 -2.42 13.97
C GLU A 412 18.18 -3.74 13.16
N PRO A 413 17.03 -4.25 12.66
CA PRO A 413 16.97 -5.45 11.82
C PRO A 413 17.63 -5.26 10.45
N ALA A 414 17.91 -6.38 9.77
CA ALA A 414 18.35 -6.34 8.37
C ALA A 414 17.29 -5.78 7.39
N VAL A 415 16.01 -5.82 7.77
CA VAL A 415 14.89 -5.22 7.04
C VAL A 415 14.17 -4.27 8.00
N PRO A 416 14.09 -2.96 7.68
CA PRO A 416 13.64 -1.96 8.64
C PRO A 416 12.17 -2.13 9.03
N ALA A 417 11.83 -1.51 10.15
CA ALA A 417 10.46 -1.34 10.64
C ALA A 417 9.75 -2.66 11.01
N PRO A 418 10.11 -3.25 12.18
CA PRO A 418 9.30 -4.27 12.83
C PRO A 418 7.83 -3.92 12.84
N TYR A 419 7.03 -4.97 12.83
CA TYR A 419 5.63 -4.87 13.16
C TYR A 419 5.43 -4.43 14.63
N LEU A 420 6.12 -5.08 15.59
CA LEU A 420 6.14 -4.72 17.02
C LEU A 420 7.56 -4.41 17.50
N LEU A 421 7.72 -3.32 18.27
CA LEU A 421 8.96 -2.98 18.96
C LEU A 421 9.16 -3.80 20.23
N ASP A 422 8.13 -3.90 21.07
CA ASP A 422 8.13 -4.72 22.28
C ASP A 422 7.13 -5.86 22.14
N GLY A 423 7.49 -7.01 22.69
CA GLY A 423 6.93 -8.32 22.37
C GLY A 423 8.03 -9.25 21.84
N ALA A 424 7.69 -10.25 21.03
CA ALA A 424 8.57 -11.34 20.55
C ALA A 424 9.93 -10.94 19.90
N TRP A 425 10.26 -9.64 19.79
CA TRP A 425 11.53 -9.11 19.28
C TRP A 425 12.71 -9.18 20.25
N TYR A 426 12.47 -9.14 21.58
CA TYR A 426 13.56 -9.06 22.57
C TYR A 426 13.83 -10.36 23.35
N ASP A 427 12.95 -11.35 23.30
CA ASP A 427 13.16 -12.63 23.98
C ASP A 427 12.54 -13.78 23.16
N GLU A 428 13.36 -14.77 22.79
CA GLU A 428 12.89 -16.03 22.18
C GLU A 428 11.89 -16.78 23.09
N GLN A 429 11.81 -16.41 24.38
CA GLN A 429 10.90 -16.99 25.37
C GLN A 429 9.68 -16.12 25.71
N HIS A 430 9.56 -14.90 25.18
CA HIS A 430 8.36 -14.10 25.36
C HIS A 430 7.29 -14.53 24.36
N ASP A 431 6.61 -15.60 24.75
CA ASP A 431 5.24 -15.84 24.34
C ASP A 431 4.43 -14.61 24.78
N ASP A 432 4.24 -13.65 23.87
CA ASP A 432 3.39 -12.47 24.10
C ASP A 432 1.88 -12.86 24.17
N MET A 433 1.63 -14.16 24.35
CA MET A 433 0.44 -14.78 24.92
C MET A 433 0.30 -14.39 26.40
N LEU A 434 0.25 -13.09 26.70
CA LEU A 434 -0.20 -12.63 28.03
C LEU A 434 -1.61 -13.17 28.36
N GLU A 435 -2.35 -13.75 27.40
CA GLU A 435 -3.70 -14.32 27.56
C GLU A 435 -4.11 -15.46 26.59
N ASN A 436 -3.22 -16.30 26.07
CA ASN A 436 -3.51 -17.24 24.94
C ASN A 436 -3.81 -16.55 23.59
N THR A 437 -3.46 -15.27 23.44
CA THR A 437 -3.56 -14.54 22.18
C THR A 437 -2.42 -14.93 21.24
N ARG A 438 -2.69 -15.78 20.25
CA ARG A 438 -1.70 -16.12 19.23
C ARG A 438 -1.51 -14.94 18.27
N THR A 439 -0.34 -14.32 18.25
CA THR A 439 0.11 -13.64 17.02
C THR A 439 0.16 -14.71 15.94
N TYR A 440 -0.64 -14.57 14.89
CA TYR A 440 -0.62 -15.53 13.79
C TYR A 440 0.65 -15.33 12.95
N GLY A 441 1.79 -15.86 13.41
CA GLY A 441 2.99 -16.10 12.59
C GLY A 441 3.91 -14.91 12.27
N CYS A 442 3.71 -13.73 12.85
CA CYS A 442 4.37 -12.50 12.38
C CYS A 442 4.76 -11.49 13.48
N GLY A 443 4.62 -11.80 14.77
CA GLY A 443 4.95 -10.85 15.84
C GLY A 443 6.40 -10.34 15.79
N THR A 444 7.30 -11.13 15.19
CA THR A 444 8.71 -10.80 14.97
C THR A 444 9.02 -10.28 13.57
N ALA A 445 8.03 -10.15 12.70
CA ALA A 445 8.25 -9.78 11.31
C ALA A 445 8.50 -8.28 11.17
N SER A 446 9.35 -7.89 10.22
CA SER A 446 9.34 -6.57 9.63
C SER A 446 8.30 -6.52 8.50
N MET A 447 7.54 -5.41 8.46
CA MET A 447 6.57 -5.10 7.41
C MET A 447 6.85 -3.70 6.84
N PRO A 448 7.87 -3.56 5.95
CA PRO A 448 8.34 -2.26 5.48
C PRO A 448 7.24 -1.35 4.91
N GLY A 449 6.24 -1.90 4.21
CA GLY A 449 5.15 -1.12 3.60
C GLY A 449 4.43 -0.23 4.58
N ARG A 450 3.80 -0.86 5.56
CA ARG A 450 2.94 -0.18 6.54
C ARG A 450 3.73 0.59 7.58
N MET A 451 4.95 0.14 7.88
CA MET A 451 5.72 0.63 9.02
C MET A 451 6.83 1.60 8.63
N ALA A 452 7.63 1.29 7.61
CA ALA A 452 8.80 2.08 7.26
C ALA A 452 8.41 3.41 6.61
N GLY A 453 7.39 3.43 5.75
CA GLY A 453 6.89 4.66 5.12
C GLY A 453 6.52 5.75 6.14
N PRO A 454 5.62 5.47 7.10
CA PRO A 454 5.26 6.41 8.15
C PRO A 454 6.46 6.75 9.04
N MET A 455 7.33 5.79 9.37
CA MET A 455 8.52 6.04 10.17
C MET A 455 9.48 7.03 9.52
N ILE A 456 9.82 6.83 8.24
CA ILE A 456 10.70 7.74 7.48
C ILE A 456 10.09 9.14 7.44
N ALA A 457 8.80 9.26 7.11
CA ALA A 457 8.13 10.55 7.02
C ALA A 457 8.04 11.25 8.40
N ALA A 458 7.79 10.51 9.48
CA ALA A 458 7.76 11.04 10.85
C ALA A 458 9.14 11.57 11.26
N LEU A 459 10.22 10.81 10.99
CA LEU A 459 11.58 11.22 11.28
C LEU A 459 11.98 12.49 10.52
N ARG A 460 11.63 12.58 9.22
CA ARG A 460 11.83 13.79 8.41
C ARG A 460 11.06 14.99 8.98
N LYS A 461 9.80 14.78 9.39
CA LYS A 461 8.98 15.82 10.02
C LYS A 461 9.62 16.35 11.31
N LEU A 462 10.31 15.49 12.07
CA LEU A 462 11.04 15.86 13.28
C LEU A 462 12.46 16.40 13.01
N GLY A 463 12.88 16.52 11.75
CA GLY A 463 14.20 16.98 11.37
C GLY A 463 15.32 15.95 11.57
N ARG A 464 15.00 14.68 11.86
CA ARG A 464 15.93 13.56 12.02
C ARG A 464 16.23 12.92 10.65
N ASN A 465 16.72 13.74 9.73
CA ASN A 465 16.85 13.37 8.30
C ASN A 465 17.91 12.29 8.06
N ASP A 466 19.00 12.29 8.81
CA ASP A 466 20.07 11.28 8.73
C ASP A 466 19.55 9.87 9.00
N VAL A 467 18.77 9.71 10.08
CA VAL A 467 18.15 8.44 10.44
C VAL A 467 17.07 8.05 9.43
N ALA A 468 16.28 9.02 8.97
CA ALA A 468 15.24 8.78 7.97
C ALA A 468 15.83 8.31 6.63
N ASP A 469 16.92 8.92 6.18
CA ASP A 469 17.57 8.61 4.91
C ASP A 469 18.28 7.26 4.96
N HIS A 470 18.88 6.89 6.10
CA HIS A 470 19.40 5.53 6.32
C HIS A 470 18.31 4.45 6.16
N ILE A 471 17.17 4.63 6.83
CA ILE A 471 16.04 3.68 6.70
C ILE A 471 15.49 3.68 5.27
N PHE A 472 15.37 4.86 4.65
CA PHE A 472 14.92 4.99 3.26
C PHE A 472 15.84 4.21 2.32
N ASP A 473 17.15 4.33 2.47
CA ASP A 473 18.14 3.58 1.68
C ASP A 473 18.04 2.07 1.88
N LEU A 474 17.69 1.60 3.08
CA LEU A 474 17.39 0.18 3.33
C LEU A 474 16.15 -0.28 2.57
N THR A 475 15.09 0.53 2.51
CA THR A 475 13.87 0.20 1.74
C THR A 475 14.14 0.20 0.22
N VAL A 476 14.89 1.18 -0.30
CA VAL A 476 15.36 1.20 -1.69
C VAL A 476 16.24 -0.02 -1.99
N GLY A 477 17.17 -0.34 -1.10
CA GLY A 477 18.01 -1.53 -1.20
C GLY A 477 17.21 -2.83 -1.23
N LEU A 478 16.17 -2.95 -0.39
CA LEU A 478 15.27 -4.10 -0.37
C LEU A 478 14.49 -4.20 -1.69
N SER A 479 13.85 -3.12 -2.11
CA SER A 479 13.10 -3.08 -3.37
C SER A 479 13.99 -3.36 -4.58
N ASN A 480 15.28 -3.03 -4.58
CA ASN A 480 16.14 -3.29 -5.74
C ASN A 480 16.78 -4.69 -5.71
N ARG A 481 17.13 -5.22 -4.53
CA ARG A 481 17.84 -6.51 -4.41
C ARG A 481 16.91 -7.72 -4.45
N GLU A 482 15.70 -7.59 -3.93
CA GLU A 482 14.82 -8.74 -3.75
C GLU A 482 14.22 -9.15 -5.07
N GLN A 483 14.12 -10.46 -5.29
CA GLN A 483 13.51 -11.02 -6.48
C GLN A 483 12.00 -10.76 -6.50
N ALA A 484 11.36 -11.09 -5.39
CA ALA A 484 9.99 -10.77 -5.09
C ALA A 484 9.95 -10.32 -3.64
N LEU A 485 9.24 -9.23 -3.37
CA LEU A 485 9.10 -8.74 -2.02
C LEU A 485 8.13 -9.61 -1.24
N TRP A 486 8.55 -10.05 -0.06
CA TRP A 486 7.74 -10.87 0.83
C TRP A 486 6.85 -10.01 1.72
N GLU A 487 5.72 -10.56 2.15
CA GLU A 487 4.81 -9.95 3.12
C GLU A 487 5.45 -9.78 4.50
N TYR A 488 6.35 -10.70 4.88
CA TYR A 488 7.05 -10.66 6.15
C TYR A 488 8.54 -10.92 5.96
N TYR A 489 9.37 -10.30 6.79
CA TYR A 489 10.80 -10.58 6.89
C TYR A 489 11.16 -10.86 8.34
N ASP A 490 11.93 -11.91 8.60
CA ASP A 490 12.50 -12.10 9.93
C ASP A 490 13.64 -11.10 10.20
N ARG A 491 14.17 -11.12 11.43
CA ARG A 491 15.24 -10.23 11.88
C ARG A 491 16.52 -10.35 11.04
N SER A 492 16.80 -11.53 10.47
CA SER A 492 17.96 -11.76 9.59
C SER A 492 17.72 -11.25 8.16
N GLY A 493 16.51 -10.77 7.87
CA GLY A 493 16.09 -10.29 6.56
C GLY A 493 15.60 -11.40 5.64
N LYS A 494 15.34 -12.61 6.17
CA LYS A 494 14.78 -13.71 5.37
C LYS A 494 13.28 -13.51 5.21
N GLY A 495 12.84 -13.36 3.97
CA GLY A 495 11.43 -13.19 3.62
C GLY A 495 10.61 -14.48 3.72
N TYR A 496 9.33 -14.34 4.11
CA TYR A 496 8.33 -15.41 4.18
C TYR A 496 6.90 -14.85 4.02
N GLY A 497 5.90 -15.73 3.89
CA GLY A 497 4.50 -15.33 3.65
C GLY A 497 4.16 -15.15 2.17
N ALA A 498 3.24 -14.22 1.85
CA ALA A 498 2.92 -13.91 0.45
C ALA A 498 4.11 -13.24 -0.26
N LYS A 499 4.26 -13.49 -1.56
CA LYS A 499 5.31 -12.92 -2.41
C LYS A 499 4.78 -11.80 -3.29
N SER A 500 5.68 -10.96 -3.81
CA SER A 500 5.35 -9.76 -4.60
C SER A 500 4.37 -8.83 -3.88
N TYR A 501 4.59 -8.60 -2.59
CA TYR A 501 3.72 -7.78 -1.76
C TYR A 501 3.81 -6.30 -2.16
N ILE A 502 2.72 -5.77 -2.74
CA ILE A 502 2.71 -4.48 -3.45
C ILE A 502 3.08 -3.31 -2.52
N GLU A 503 2.60 -3.33 -1.28
CA GLU A 503 2.89 -2.28 -0.28
C GLU A 503 4.39 -2.13 -0.02
N HIS A 504 5.11 -3.26 -0.02
CA HIS A 504 6.55 -3.27 0.21
C HIS A 504 7.27 -2.71 -1.00
N ALA A 505 6.79 -3.01 -2.21
CA ALA A 505 7.34 -2.49 -3.45
C ALA A 505 7.19 -0.95 -3.53
N LEU A 506 6.04 -0.45 -3.08
CA LEU A 506 5.74 0.97 -3.05
C LEU A 506 6.36 1.72 -1.86
N THR A 507 6.97 1.05 -0.88
CA THR A 507 7.43 1.70 0.37
C THR A 507 8.32 2.92 0.14
N PRO A 508 9.33 2.91 -0.77
CA PRO A 508 10.14 4.09 -0.99
C PRO A 508 9.31 5.28 -1.51
N LEU A 509 8.41 5.03 -2.46
CA LEU A 509 7.55 6.07 -3.02
C LEU A 509 6.52 6.55 -1.99
N TYR A 510 5.99 5.64 -1.17
CA TYR A 510 5.08 5.95 -0.07
C TYR A 510 5.73 6.90 0.95
N ALA A 511 6.96 6.58 1.38
CA ALA A 511 7.73 7.40 2.32
C ALA A 511 7.96 8.82 1.78
N TRP A 512 8.25 8.92 0.47
CA TRP A 512 8.40 10.19 -0.22
C TRP A 512 7.09 10.98 -0.21
N GLU A 513 6.00 10.38 -0.70
CA GLU A 513 4.71 11.05 -0.81
C GLU A 513 4.14 11.48 0.54
N LEU A 514 4.27 10.64 1.58
CA LEU A 514 3.89 11.05 2.94
C LEU A 514 4.68 12.26 3.42
N THR A 515 5.98 12.32 3.13
CA THR A 515 6.82 13.47 3.49
C THR A 515 6.30 14.74 2.81
N GLU A 516 5.99 14.67 1.50
CA GLU A 516 5.50 15.81 0.73
C GLU A 516 4.10 16.27 1.14
N ILE A 517 3.18 15.33 1.36
CA ILE A 517 1.83 15.62 1.87
C ILE A 517 1.93 16.41 3.18
N ASN A 518 2.80 15.99 4.11
CA ASN A 518 2.95 16.65 5.40
C ASN A 518 3.63 18.01 5.33
N LYS A 519 4.53 18.28 4.38
CA LYS A 519 5.11 19.62 4.17
C LYS A 519 4.04 20.65 3.82
N THR A 520 3.00 20.24 3.07
CA THR A 520 1.91 21.13 2.67
C THR A 520 0.89 21.42 3.78
N GLU A 521 0.90 20.65 4.87
CA GLU A 521 -0.01 20.83 6.01
C GLU A 521 0.45 21.88 7.03
N VAL A 522 1.69 22.37 6.94
CA VAL A 522 2.27 23.31 7.92
C VAL A 522 1.94 24.78 7.63
N LYS A 523 0.79 25.09 7.04
CA LYS A 523 0.31 26.49 6.96
C LYS A 523 -1.03 26.65 7.69
N PRO A 524 -1.08 27.42 8.79
CA PRO A 524 -2.32 27.73 9.49
C PRO A 524 -3.29 28.55 8.64
#